data_AF-A0A963M1Q8-F1
#
_entry.id   AF-A0A963M1Q8-F1
#
_cell.length_a   1.000
_cell.length_b   1.000
_cell.length_c   1.000
_cell.angle_alpha   90.00
_cell.angle_beta   90.00
_cell.angle_gamma   90.00
#
_symmetry.space_group_name_H-M   'P 1'
#
loop_
_entity.id
_entity.type
_entity.pdbx_description
1 polymer ?
#
loop_
_entity_poly.entity_id
_entity_poly.type
_entity_poly.pdbx_seq_one_letter_code
_entity_poly.pdbx_strand_id
1 'polypeptide(L)' 'MTADAIVANVTTRRQALILARSQQAPGGVPLILTSPLFRRDLSPAAVSTGPIDVHAVLPIPFSRAELLAALRTALGQR' A
#
# COMPACT_ATOMS: atom_id res chain seq x y z
N MET A 1 -13.64 4.11 -15.82
CA MET A 1 -12.54 3.16 -15.58
C MET A 1 -12.53 2.87 -14.09
N THR A 2 -13.00 1.70 -13.67
CA THR A 2 -12.84 1.22 -12.30
C THR A 2 -11.41 0.69 -12.19
N ALA A 3 -10.60 1.26 -11.29
CA ALA A 3 -9.29 0.71 -10.98
C ALA A 3 -9.49 -0.45 -10.01
N ASP A 4 -8.92 -1.62 -10.31
CA ASP A 4 -9.02 -2.80 -9.45
C ASP A 4 -8.04 -2.73 -8.25
N ALA A 5 -6.93 -1.99 -8.39
CA ALA A 5 -5.97 -1.71 -7.34
C ALA A 5 -5.24 -0.38 -7.62
N ILE A 6 -4.78 0.29 -6.56
CA ILE A 6 -3.94 1.50 -6.65
C ILE A 6 -2.55 1.15 -6.14
N VAL A 7 -1.52 1.40 -6.96
CA VAL A 7 -0.12 1.30 -6.55
C VAL A 7 0.45 2.71 -6.48
N ALA A 8 0.88 3.13 -5.29
CA ALA A 8 1.40 4.48 -5.06
C ALA A 8 2.84 4.43 -4.55
N ASN A 9 3.73 5.20 -5.18
CA ASN A 9 5.07 5.44 -4.66
C ASN A 9 5.02 6.57 -3.63
N VAL A 10 5.39 6.27 -2.39
CA VAL A 10 5.39 7.21 -1.26
C VAL A 10 6.79 7.36 -0.72
N THR A 11 7.23 8.61 -0.59
CA THR A 11 8.55 8.95 -0.04
C THR A 11 8.46 9.41 1.41
N THR A 12 7.26 9.56 1.98
CA THR A 12 7.08 9.98 3.38
C THR A 12 5.90 9.27 4.04
N ARG A 13 5.96 9.13 5.37
CA ARG A 13 4.83 8.63 6.18
C ARG A 13 3.58 9.49 6.05
N ARG A 14 3.74 10.80 5.94
CA ARG A 14 2.60 11.72 5.77
C ARG A 14 1.85 11.47 4.46
N GLN A 15 2.56 11.25 3.36
CA GLN A 15 1.93 10.91 2.07
C GLN A 15 1.18 9.57 2.15
N ALA A 16 1.80 8.55 2.75
CA ALA A 16 1.17 7.25 2.97
C ALA A 16 -0.15 7.39 3.73
N LEU A 17 -0.17 8.17 4.83
CA LEU A 17 -1.38 8.40 5.64
C LEU A 17 -2.46 9.18 4.89
N ILE A 18 -2.09 10.19 4.08
CA ILE A 18 -3.05 10.96 3.28
C ILE A 18 -3.72 10.06 2.24
N LEU A 19 -2.93 9.30 1.49
CA LEU A 19 -3.44 8.38 0.47
C LEU A 19 -4.32 7.32 1.09
N ALA A 20 -3.87 6.72 2.18
CA ALA A 20 -4.59 5.64 2.80
C ALA A 20 -5.92 6.13 3.43
N ARG A 21 -5.97 7.33 4.02
CA ARG A 21 -7.24 7.97 4.42
C ARG A 21 -8.16 8.27 3.25
N SER A 22 -7.62 8.69 2.10
CA SER A 22 -8.44 8.95 0.90
C SER A 22 -9.13 7.70 0.36
N GLN A 23 -8.58 6.52 0.64
CA GLN A 23 -9.10 5.22 0.18
C GLN A 23 -10.01 4.51 1.21
N GLN A 24 -10.23 5.08 2.41
CA GLN A 24 -11.11 4.50 3.44
C GLN A 24 -12.63 4.65 3.15
N ALA A 25 -13.02 5.11 1.96
CA ALA A 25 -14.42 5.25 1.59
C ALA A 25 -15.07 3.86 1.34
N PRO A 26 -16.39 3.70 1.56
CA PRO A 26 -17.11 2.49 1.14
C PRO A 26 -16.96 2.32 -0.38
N GLY A 27 -16.34 1.20 -0.81
CA GLY A 27 -15.94 1.00 -2.21
C GLY A 27 -14.52 1.45 -2.55
N GLY A 28 -13.70 1.71 -1.52
CA GLY A 28 -12.27 2.00 -1.66
C GLY A 28 -11.53 0.90 -2.41
N VAL A 29 -10.64 1.33 -3.30
CA VAL A 29 -9.83 0.42 -4.12
C VAL A 29 -8.63 -0.04 -3.28
N PRO A 30 -8.24 -1.33 -3.34
CA PRO A 30 -7.09 -1.84 -2.60
C PRO A 30 -5.82 -1.01 -2.87
N LEU A 31 -5.18 -0.52 -1.81
CA LEU A 31 -4.00 0.35 -1.88
C LEU A 31 -2.73 -0.42 -1.54
N ILE A 32 -1.79 -0.41 -2.48
CA ILE A 32 -0.42 -0.92 -2.31
C ILE A 32 0.53 0.26 -2.32
N LEU A 33 1.27 0.42 -1.24
CA LEU A 33 2.29 1.46 -1.15
C LEU A 33 3.64 0.89 -1.58
N THR A 34 4.46 1.68 -2.27
CA THR A 34 5.85 1.35 -2.59
C THR A 34 6.73 2.46 -2.04
N SER A 35 7.87 2.14 -1.42
CA SER A 35 8.74 3.18 -0.85
C SER A 35 10.21 2.77 -0.82
N PRO A 36 11.15 3.66 -1.22
CA PRO A 36 12.58 3.41 -1.02
C PRO A 36 13.02 3.59 0.45
N LEU A 37 12.22 4.27 1.28
CA LEU A 37 12.55 4.59 2.67
C LEU A 37 11.96 3.60 3.69
N PHE A 38 11.36 2.53 3.20
CA PHE A 38 10.71 1.50 4.01
C PHE A 38 11.66 0.84 5.04
N ARG A 39 12.96 0.85 4.78
CA ARG A 39 13.98 0.36 5.72
C ARG A 39 14.31 1.33 6.87
N ARG A 40 13.94 2.61 6.79
CA ARG A 40 14.30 3.62 7.81
C ARG A 40 13.09 4.17 8.59
N ASP A 41 12.01 4.56 7.91
CA ASP A 41 10.96 5.38 8.55
C ASP A 41 9.52 4.86 8.35
N LEU A 42 9.38 3.79 7.58
CA LEU A 42 8.10 3.24 7.15
C LEU A 42 8.15 1.72 7.32
N SER A 43 8.21 1.17 8.52
CA SER A 43 7.98 -0.27 8.70
C SER A 43 6.50 -0.59 8.43
N PRO A 44 6.11 -1.81 8.00
CA PRO A 44 4.69 -2.20 7.92
C PRO A 44 3.97 -1.94 9.24
N ALA A 45 4.66 -2.16 10.37
CA ALA A 45 4.16 -1.86 11.71
C ALA A 45 3.92 -0.36 11.96
N ALA A 46 4.69 0.52 11.30
CA ALA A 46 4.54 1.97 11.42
C ALA A 46 3.37 2.52 10.59
N VAL A 47 2.94 1.80 9.55
CA VAL A 47 1.76 2.14 8.73
C VAL A 47 0.50 1.44 9.25
N SER A 48 0.65 0.30 9.95
CA SER A 48 -0.41 -0.49 10.59
C SER A 48 -1.10 0.19 11.79
N THR A 49 -0.78 1.45 12.10
CA THR A 49 -1.39 2.16 13.23
C THR A 49 -2.70 2.84 12.82
N GLY A 50 -3.79 2.06 12.73
CA GLY A 50 -5.17 2.57 12.60
C GLY A 50 -6.05 1.76 11.65
N PRO A 51 -7.36 2.10 11.53
CA PRO A 51 -8.35 1.44 10.68
C PRO A 51 -8.11 1.67 9.17
N ILE A 52 -6.86 1.85 8.78
CA ILE A 52 -6.41 2.26 7.46
C ILE A 52 -6.06 0.99 6.70
N ASP A 53 -6.84 0.69 5.66
CA ASP A 53 -6.77 -0.53 4.84
C ASP A 53 -5.58 -0.51 3.86
N VAL A 54 -4.38 -0.37 4.40
CA VAL A 54 -3.15 -0.55 3.61
C VAL A 54 -2.87 -2.05 3.51
N HIS A 55 -3.21 -2.64 2.38
CA HIS A 55 -3.09 -4.09 2.17
C HIS A 55 -1.64 -4.56 2.09
N ALA A 56 -0.76 -3.73 1.53
CA ALA A 56 0.65 -4.07 1.43
C ALA A 56 1.49 -2.80 1.31
N VAL A 57 2.71 -2.88 1.83
CA VAL A 57 3.75 -1.90 1.51
C VAL A 57 5.03 -2.61 1.09
N LEU A 58 5.54 -2.23 -0.06
CA LEU A 58 6.71 -2.85 -0.70
C LEU A 58 7.93 -1.92 -0.64
N PRO A 59 9.09 -2.41 -0.17
CA PRO A 59 10.33 -1.65 -0.24
C PRO A 59 10.81 -1.54 -1.70
N ILE A 60 11.37 -0.40 -2.10
CA ILE A 60 12.08 -0.26 -3.38
C ILE A 60 13.58 -0.52 -3.13
N PRO A 61 14.26 -1.38 -3.94
CA PRO A 61 13.70 -2.14 -5.05
C PRO A 61 12.86 -3.35 -4.58
N PHE A 62 11.76 -3.63 -5.29
CA PHE A 62 10.97 -4.85 -5.16
C PHE A 62 11.03 -5.65 -6.47
N SER A 63 10.86 -6.95 -6.37
CA SER A 63 10.74 -7.88 -7.49
C SER A 63 9.33 -7.90 -8.07
N ARG A 64 9.21 -8.32 -9.32
CA ARG A 64 7.89 -8.56 -9.96
C ARG A 64 7.03 -9.56 -9.18
N ALA A 65 7.65 -10.59 -8.59
CA ALA A 65 6.96 -11.59 -7.79
C ALA A 65 6.35 -10.99 -6.52
N GLU A 66 7.08 -10.10 -5.83
CA GLU A 66 6.59 -9.40 -4.65
C GLU A 66 5.42 -8.47 -4.98
N LEU A 67 5.49 -7.75 -6.12
CA LEU A 67 4.37 -6.92 -6.58
C LEU A 67 3.12 -7.75 -6.90
N LEU A 68 3.29 -8.88 -7.61
CA LEU A 68 2.18 -9.77 -7.94
C LEU A 68 1.58 -10.44 -6.70
N ALA A 69 2.41 -10.80 -5.71
CA ALA A 69 1.94 -11.32 -4.44
C ALA A 69 1.10 -10.29 -3.69
N ALA A 70 1.60 -9.05 -3.59
CA ALA A 70 0.87 -7.95 -2.96
C ALA A 70 -0.48 -7.66 -3.65
N LEU A 71 -0.50 -7.69 -5.00
CA LEU A 71 -1.73 -7.52 -5.78
C LEU A 71 -2.74 -8.64 -5.54
N ARG A 72 -2.30 -9.90 -5.54
CA ARG A 72 -3.17 -11.06 -5.26
C ARG A 72 -3.80 -10.98 -3.87
N THR A 73 -2.98 -10.64 -2.86
CA THR A 73 -3.45 -10.43 -1.49
C THR A 73 -4.45 -9.28 -1.41
N ALA A 74 -4.16 -8.15 -2.07
CA ALA A 74 -5.02 -6.97 -2.05
C ALA A 74 -6.37 -7.20 -2.76
N LEU A 75 -6.38 -7.99 -3.83
CA LEU A 75 -7.58 -8.34 -4.60
C LEU A 75 -8.36 -9.54 -4.03
N GLY A 76 -7.90 -10.16 -2.94
CA GLY A 76 -8.52 -11.36 -2.38
C GLY A 76 -8.47 -12.59 -3.28
N GLN A 77 -7.61 -12.58 -4.30
CA GLN A 77 -7.41 -13.72 -5.21
C GLN A 77 -6.41 -14.68 -4.55
N ARG A 78 -6.93 -15.74 -3.92
CA ARG A 78 -6.14 -16.86 -3.37
C ARG A 78 -5.69 -17.82 -4.47
#